data_AF-A0A5N4DDK1-F1
#
_entry.id   AF-A0A5N4DDK1-F1
#
_cell.length_a   1.000
_cell.length_b   1.000
_cell.length_c   1.000
_cell.angle_alpha   90.00
_cell.angle_beta   90.00
_cell.angle_gamma   90.00
#
_symmetry.space_group_name_H-M   'P 1'
#
loop_
_entity.id
_entity.type
_entity.pdbx_description
1 polymer ?
#
loop_
_entity_poly.entity_id
_entity_poly.type
_entity_poly.pdbx_seq_one_letter_code
_entity_poly.pdbx_strand_id
1 'polypeptide(L)'
;MLAADLSASPWDVLSEVHNILNSHIVLMLADDMACNPRNPKPATVFSHKNMELNVYGDDVEVDYRSYEDSEEITNIELADAFEQMWQKRRYNELLFIIDTCQGASMYERFYSPNIMALASSQVGEDSLSHQPDPAIGVHLMDRYTFYVLEFLEEINPASQTNMNDLVSICLI
;
A
#
# COMPACT_ATOMS: atom_id res chain seq x y z
N MET A 1 -27.84 6.25 -2.13
CA MET A 1 -27.16 5.76 -0.92
C MET A 1 -26.75 4.33 -1.21
N LEU A 2 -25.74 4.18 -2.07
CA LEU A 2 -25.10 2.88 -2.29
C LEU A 2 -24.10 2.73 -1.13
N ALA A 3 -24.17 1.60 -0.45
CA ALA A 3 -23.26 1.23 0.61
C ALA A 3 -21.83 1.15 0.02
N ALA A 4 -20.85 1.62 0.78
CA ALA A 4 -19.44 1.37 0.50
C ALA A 4 -19.23 -0.15 0.44
N ASP A 5 -18.76 -0.62 -0.71
CA ASP A 5 -18.34 -2.00 -0.91
C ASP A 5 -16.85 -2.04 -0.59
N LEU A 6 -16.48 -2.53 0.60
CA LEU A 6 -15.10 -2.81 1.00
C LEU A 6 -14.62 -4.06 0.24
N SER A 7 -14.68 -4.04 -1.09
CA SER A 7 -14.49 -5.20 -1.96
C SER A 7 -13.42 -4.94 -3.03
N ALA A 8 -12.49 -4.03 -2.79
CA ALA A 8 -11.47 -3.62 -3.75
C ALA A 8 -10.08 -3.71 -3.11
N SER A 9 -9.09 -4.23 -3.84
CA SER A 9 -7.69 -4.08 -3.44
C SER A 9 -7.26 -2.61 -3.57
N PRO A 10 -6.17 -2.16 -2.90
CA PRO A 10 -5.63 -0.81 -3.11
C PRO A 10 -5.46 -0.47 -4.60
N TRP A 11 -5.09 -1.47 -5.40
CA TRP A 11 -4.95 -1.36 -6.84
C TRP A 11 -6.28 -1.09 -7.55
N ASP A 12 -7.34 -1.83 -7.20
CA ASP A 12 -8.66 -1.67 -7.80
C ASP A 12 -9.26 -0.30 -7.44
N VAL A 13 -9.05 0.16 -6.20
CA VAL A 13 -9.47 1.50 -5.78
C VAL A 13 -8.77 2.56 -6.64
N LEU A 14 -7.45 2.48 -6.80
CA LEU A 14 -6.69 3.47 -7.58
C LEU A 14 -7.00 3.41 -9.08
N SER A 15 -7.09 2.22 -9.66
CA SER A 15 -7.27 2.03 -11.10
C SER A 15 -8.73 2.18 -11.54
N GLU A 16 -9.68 1.53 -10.85
CA GLU A 16 -11.09 1.51 -11.27
C GLU A 16 -11.88 2.70 -10.73
N VAL A 17 -11.66 3.09 -9.47
CA VAL A 17 -12.42 4.19 -8.83
C VAL A 17 -11.82 5.55 -9.19
N HIS A 18 -10.49 5.67 -9.13
CA HIS A 18 -9.79 6.94 -9.37
C HIS A 18 -9.26 7.10 -10.80
N ASN A 19 -9.41 6.10 -11.66
CA ASN A 19 -8.97 6.11 -13.06
C ASN A 19 -7.47 6.48 -13.21
N ILE A 20 -6.64 6.00 -12.27
CA ILE A 20 -5.19 6.12 -12.35
C ILE A 20 -4.68 4.98 -13.24
N LEU A 21 -4.02 5.33 -14.35
CA LEU A 21 -3.45 4.31 -15.22
C LEU A 21 -2.41 3.48 -14.46
N ASN A 22 -2.46 2.17 -14.61
CA ASN A 22 -1.55 1.20 -14.00
C ASN A 22 -0.07 1.59 -14.15
N SER A 23 0.33 2.17 -15.29
CA SER A 23 1.69 2.66 -15.54
C SER A 23 2.16 3.82 -14.63
N HIS A 24 1.28 4.39 -13.81
CA HIS A 24 1.56 5.44 -12.83
C HIS A 24 1.52 4.94 -11.39
N ILE A 25 1.26 3.65 -11.18
CA ILE A 25 1.21 3.02 -9.87
C ILE A 25 2.38 2.05 -9.83
N VAL A 26 3.20 2.12 -8.79
CA VAL A 26 4.24 1.12 -8.52
C VAL A 26 3.86 0.42 -7.24
N LEU A 27 3.55 -0.88 -7.34
CA LEU A 27 3.12 -1.68 -6.20
C LEU A 27 4.24 -2.64 -5.77
N MET A 28 4.73 -2.44 -4.54
CA MET A 28 5.73 -3.29 -3.91
C MET A 28 5.05 -4.12 -2.82
N LEU A 29 5.04 -5.44 -2.98
CA LEU A 29 4.41 -6.37 -2.02
C LEU A 29 5.33 -7.55 -1.74
N ALA A 30 5.25 -8.05 -0.51
CA ALA A 30 5.82 -9.36 -0.19
C ALA A 30 4.96 -10.45 -0.85
N ASP A 31 5.53 -11.18 -1.83
CA ASP A 31 4.82 -12.15 -2.69
C ASP A 31 4.76 -13.57 -2.07
N ASP A 32 5.13 -13.72 -0.79
CA ASP A 32 5.25 -15.03 -0.15
C ASP A 32 3.96 -15.51 0.53
N MET A 33 2.95 -14.64 0.71
CA MET A 33 1.69 -14.97 1.38
C MET A 33 0.76 -15.87 0.54
N ALA A 34 0.65 -15.61 -0.77
CA ALA A 34 -0.23 -16.38 -1.65
C ALA A 34 0.25 -17.83 -1.83
N CYS A 35 1.56 -18.04 -1.88
CA CYS A 35 2.19 -19.35 -2.03
C CYS A 35 2.65 -19.95 -0.69
N ASN A 36 2.34 -19.31 0.45
CA ASN A 36 2.77 -19.78 1.77
C ASN A 36 2.22 -21.20 2.05
N PRO A 37 3.03 -22.16 2.53
CA PRO A 37 2.53 -23.49 2.91
C PRO A 37 1.46 -23.47 4.00
N ARG A 38 1.38 -22.40 4.79
CA ARG A 38 0.33 -22.20 5.81
C ARG A 38 -0.98 -21.66 5.22
N ASN A 39 -0.97 -21.17 3.98
CA ASN A 39 -2.16 -20.71 3.31
C ASN A 39 -3.03 -21.91 2.90
N PRO A 40 -4.24 -22.08 3.48
CA PRO A 40 -5.11 -23.21 3.18
C PRO A 40 -5.67 -23.17 1.75
N LYS A 41 -5.57 -22.02 1.06
CA LYS A 41 -6.02 -21.83 -0.33
C LYS A 41 -4.86 -21.30 -1.17
N PRO A 42 -4.07 -22.20 -1.79
CA PRO A 42 -2.92 -21.80 -2.59
C PRO A 42 -3.27 -20.78 -3.68
N ALA A 43 -2.37 -19.82 -3.91
CA ALA A 43 -2.51 -18.74 -4.90
C ALA A 43 -3.72 -17.83 -4.69
N THR A 44 -4.16 -17.66 -3.45
CA THR A 44 -5.22 -16.70 -3.10
C THR A 44 -4.85 -15.91 -1.84
N VAL A 45 -5.25 -14.64 -1.79
CA VAL A 45 -5.13 -13.76 -0.61
C VAL A 45 -6.45 -13.03 -0.46
N PHE A 46 -6.98 -12.95 0.76
CA PHE A 46 -8.27 -12.31 1.01
C PHE A 46 -8.08 -11.14 1.98
N SER A 47 -8.64 -9.98 1.64
CA SER A 47 -8.65 -8.80 2.53
C SER A 47 -9.68 -8.91 3.67
N HIS A 48 -10.65 -9.84 3.54
CA HIS A 48 -11.76 -10.00 4.49
C HIS A 48 -11.95 -11.43 4.95
N LYS A 49 -12.44 -11.58 6.20
CA LYS A 49 -12.72 -12.87 6.85
C LYS A 49 -13.75 -13.74 6.13
N ASN A 50 -14.68 -13.12 5.41
CA ASN A 50 -15.70 -13.79 4.60
C ASN A 50 -15.12 -14.36 3.30
N MET A 51 -13.86 -14.06 2.96
CA MET A 51 -13.19 -14.48 1.73
C MET A 51 -13.97 -14.11 0.46
N GLU A 52 -14.70 -12.99 0.50
CA GLU A 52 -15.54 -12.54 -0.62
C GLU A 52 -14.71 -12.07 -1.81
N LEU A 53 -13.51 -11.53 -1.56
CA LEU A 53 -12.62 -11.01 -2.59
C LEU A 53 -11.20 -11.60 -2.49
N ASN A 54 -10.76 -12.24 -3.56
CA ASN A 54 -9.36 -12.63 -3.73
C ASN A 54 -8.57 -11.45 -4.29
N VAL A 55 -7.80 -10.76 -3.45
CA VAL A 55 -6.92 -9.63 -3.83
C VAL A 55 -5.64 -10.08 -4.53
N TYR A 56 -5.42 -11.38 -4.70
CA TYR A 56 -4.31 -11.96 -5.47
C TYR A 56 -4.79 -12.58 -6.79
N GLY A 57 -5.98 -12.19 -7.27
CA GLY A 57 -6.55 -12.73 -8.51
C GLY A 57 -5.70 -12.43 -9.76
N ASP A 58 -6.23 -12.79 -10.93
CA ASP A 58 -5.52 -12.69 -12.22
C ASP A 58 -5.17 -11.24 -12.65
N ASP A 59 -5.69 -10.23 -11.95
CA ASP A 59 -5.64 -8.82 -12.36
C ASP A 59 -4.62 -7.95 -11.58
N VAL A 60 -3.89 -8.52 -10.60
CA VAL A 60 -2.89 -7.75 -9.83
C VAL A 60 -1.53 -7.74 -10.51
N GLU A 61 -1.07 -6.56 -10.89
CA GLU A 61 0.27 -6.31 -11.41
C GLU A 61 1.23 -6.01 -10.23
N VAL A 62 2.08 -6.99 -9.88
CA VAL A 62 3.11 -6.81 -8.85
C VAL A 62 4.45 -6.48 -9.53
N ASP A 63 4.88 -5.22 -9.43
CA ASP A 63 6.11 -4.72 -10.05
C ASP A 63 7.38 -5.28 -9.40
N TYR A 64 7.34 -5.49 -8.08
CA TYR A 64 8.47 -6.02 -7.32
C TYR A 64 8.01 -7.14 -6.38
N ARG A 65 8.52 -8.36 -6.63
CA ARG A 65 8.29 -9.54 -5.81
C ARG A 65 9.55 -9.81 -4.99
N SER A 66 9.47 -9.69 -3.67
CA SER A 66 10.56 -10.07 -2.78
C SER A 66 10.64 -11.61 -2.67
N TYR A 67 11.16 -12.27 -3.70
CA TYR A 67 11.54 -13.69 -3.59
C TYR A 67 12.76 -13.82 -2.68
N GLU A 68 12.96 -14.96 -2.02
CA GLU A 68 13.90 -15.22 -0.90
C GLU A 68 15.40 -14.83 -1.12
N ASP A 69 15.79 -14.34 -2.30
CA ASP A 69 17.12 -13.82 -2.65
C ASP A 69 17.15 -12.30 -2.94
N SER A 70 16.05 -11.56 -2.71
CA SER A 70 16.02 -10.11 -2.96
C SER A 70 16.76 -9.35 -1.85
N GLU A 71 17.80 -8.59 -2.22
CA GLU A 71 18.44 -7.62 -1.34
C GLU A 71 17.38 -6.68 -0.73
N GLU A 72 17.46 -6.43 0.58
CA GLU A 72 16.59 -5.48 1.27
C GLU A 72 16.73 -4.10 0.63
N ILE A 73 15.62 -3.49 0.25
CA ILE A 73 15.65 -2.13 -0.32
C ILE A 73 15.99 -1.15 0.80
N THR A 74 17.11 -0.44 0.66
CA THR A 74 17.53 0.58 1.62
C THR A 74 16.92 1.95 1.32
N ASN A 75 16.82 2.80 2.35
CA ASN A 75 16.35 4.18 2.18
C ASN A 75 17.27 5.03 1.28
N ILE A 76 18.55 4.66 1.15
CA ILE A 76 19.51 5.31 0.24
C ILE A 76 19.19 4.94 -1.20
N GLU A 77 18.93 3.67 -1.49
CA GLU A 77 18.62 3.21 -2.85
C GLU A 77 17.32 3.80 -3.37
N LEU A 78 16.28 3.90 -2.51
CA LEU A 78 15.04 4.58 -2.88
C LEU A 78 15.27 6.07 -3.17
N ALA A 79 16.05 6.75 -2.34
CA ALA A 79 16.38 8.16 -2.55
C ALA A 79 17.12 8.37 -3.88
N ASP A 80 18.11 7.52 -4.17
CA ASP A 80 18.89 7.57 -5.42
C ASP A 80 18.03 7.22 -6.64
N ALA A 81 17.09 6.29 -6.50
CA ALA A 81 16.15 5.94 -7.56
C ALA A 81 15.20 7.12 -7.87
N PHE A 82 14.63 7.75 -6.84
CA PHE A 82 13.80 8.94 -7.00
C PHE A 82 14.55 10.12 -7.59
N GLU A 83 15.82 10.30 -7.23
CA GLU A 83 16.68 11.31 -7.86
C GLU A 83 16.86 11.06 -9.35
N GLN A 84 17.16 9.82 -9.73
CA GLN A 84 17.28 9.46 -11.14
C GLN A 84 15.97 9.66 -11.90
N MET A 85 14.83 9.36 -11.28
CA MET A 85 13.52 9.63 -11.87
C MET A 85 13.28 11.12 -12.05
N TRP A 86 13.64 11.94 -11.07
CA TRP A 86 13.52 13.39 -11.13
C TRP A 86 14.40 14.00 -12.23
N GLN A 87 15.68 13.63 -12.28
CA GLN A 87 16.62 14.08 -13.32
C GLN A 87 16.15 13.72 -14.74
N LYS A 88 15.47 12.57 -14.88
CA LYS A 88 14.88 12.11 -16.14
C LYS A 88 13.47 12.62 -16.38
N ARG A 89 12.93 13.50 -15.51
CA ARG A 89 11.57 14.05 -15.57
C ARG A 89 10.49 12.97 -15.68
N ARG A 90 10.64 11.90 -14.89
CA ARG A 90 9.71 10.76 -14.88
C ARG A 90 8.51 10.96 -13.94
N TYR A 91 8.54 11.98 -13.11
CA TYR A 91 7.40 12.40 -12.32
C TYR A 91 7.35 13.93 -12.23
N ASN A 92 6.14 14.49 -12.05
CA ASN A 92 5.93 15.90 -11.71
C ASN A 92 5.74 16.05 -10.19
N GLU A 93 4.90 15.19 -9.62
CA GLU A 93 4.64 15.01 -8.19
C GLU A 93 4.56 13.51 -7.92
N LEU A 94 5.01 13.07 -6.74
CA LEU A 94 5.03 11.67 -6.33
C LEU A 94 4.45 11.53 -4.93
N LEU A 95 3.47 10.65 -4.78
CA LEU A 95 2.93 10.22 -3.49
C LEU A 95 3.54 8.86 -3.14
N PHE A 96 4.26 8.79 -2.02
CA PHE A 96 4.89 7.58 -1.51
C PHE A 96 4.19 7.17 -0.21
N ILE A 97 3.50 6.04 -0.19
CA ILE A 97 2.85 5.50 1.01
C ILE A 97 3.59 4.22 1.40
N ILE A 98 3.99 4.11 2.67
CA ILE A 98 4.67 2.93 3.19
C ILE A 98 4.01 2.44 4.48
N ASP A 99 3.65 1.16 4.51
CA ASP A 99 3.14 0.50 5.71
C ASP A 99 4.16 -0.54 6.20
N THR A 100 4.92 -0.16 7.22
CA THR A 100 5.89 -1.02 7.91
C THR A 100 6.27 -0.39 9.25
N CYS A 101 6.79 -1.17 10.20
CA CYS A 101 7.40 -0.63 11.41
C CYS A 101 8.57 0.30 11.06
N GLN A 102 8.68 1.41 11.81
CA GLN A 102 9.64 2.49 11.56
C GLN A 102 9.64 3.00 10.10
N GLY A 103 8.49 2.96 9.44
CA GLY A 103 8.35 3.31 8.03
C GLY A 103 8.84 4.73 7.69
N ALA A 104 8.74 5.66 8.63
CA ALA A 104 9.27 7.01 8.46
C ALA A 104 10.77 7.07 8.13
N SER A 105 11.55 6.11 8.62
CA SER A 105 13.00 6.02 8.33
C SER A 105 13.31 5.85 6.84
N MET A 106 12.33 5.37 6.05
CA MET A 106 12.50 5.09 4.63
C MET A 106 12.52 6.34 3.76
N TYR A 107 11.88 7.43 4.19
CA TYR A 107 11.86 8.69 3.45
C TYR A 107 12.75 9.78 4.06
N GLU A 108 13.41 9.55 5.20
CA GLU A 108 14.32 10.52 5.83
C GLU A 108 15.47 10.97 4.91
N ARG A 109 15.81 10.15 3.91
CA ARG A 109 16.87 10.42 2.94
C ARG A 109 16.36 10.88 1.59
N PHE A 110 15.07 11.12 1.40
CA PHE A 110 14.59 11.66 0.14
C PHE A 110 15.05 13.11 -0.01
N TYR A 111 15.84 13.36 -1.05
CA TYR A 111 16.39 14.69 -1.34
C TYR A 111 15.86 15.26 -2.67
N SER A 112 15.09 14.48 -3.43
CA SER A 112 14.44 14.94 -4.66
C SER A 112 13.15 15.71 -4.35
N PRO A 113 12.81 16.75 -5.13
CA PRO A 113 11.67 17.60 -4.85
C PRO A 113 10.35 16.94 -5.26
N ASN A 114 9.24 17.54 -4.81
CA ASN A 114 7.85 17.17 -5.17
C ASN A 114 7.47 15.73 -4.78
N ILE A 115 8.01 15.23 -3.67
CA ILE A 115 7.63 13.94 -3.07
C ILE A 115 6.86 14.21 -1.79
N MET A 116 5.64 13.69 -1.70
CA MET A 116 4.88 13.59 -0.46
C MET A 116 4.96 12.15 0.04
N ALA A 117 5.52 11.95 1.24
CA ALA A 117 5.68 10.63 1.83
C ALA A 117 4.79 10.48 3.07
N LEU A 118 4.08 9.35 3.16
CA LEU A 118 3.25 8.96 4.29
C LEU A 118 3.72 7.59 4.79
N ALA A 119 3.84 7.44 6.10
CA ALA A 119 4.18 6.17 6.74
C ALA A 119 3.17 5.81 7.82
N SER A 120 2.98 4.50 8.04
CA SER A 120 2.15 3.97 9.13
C SER A 120 2.75 4.13 10.52
N SER A 121 4.07 4.40 10.62
CA SER A 121 4.77 4.52 11.90
C SER A 121 5.97 5.46 11.81
N GLN A 122 6.30 6.11 12.94
CA GLN A 122 7.49 6.96 13.06
C GLN A 122 8.74 6.15 13.41
N VAL A 123 9.91 6.80 13.32
CA VAL A 123 11.17 6.19 13.77
C VAL A 123 11.11 5.89 15.27
N GLY A 124 11.30 4.63 15.63
CA GLY A 124 11.16 4.13 17.00
C GLY A 124 9.75 3.69 17.41
N GLU A 125 8.80 3.68 16.48
CA GLU A 125 7.44 3.16 16.68
C GLU A 125 7.18 1.91 15.83
N ASP A 126 6.31 1.04 16.32
CA ASP A 126 5.84 -0.15 15.61
C ASP A 126 4.55 0.16 14.83
N SER A 127 4.37 -0.45 13.66
CA SER A 127 3.06 -0.49 12.99
C SER A 127 2.15 -1.51 13.67
N LEU A 128 0.84 -1.30 13.61
CA LEU A 128 -0.15 -2.13 14.30
C LEU A 128 -0.98 -2.94 13.32
N SER A 129 -1.05 -4.25 13.57
CA SER A 129 -1.89 -5.16 12.82
C SER A 129 -3.39 -5.00 13.13
N HIS A 130 -4.23 -5.32 12.15
CA HIS A 130 -5.68 -5.28 12.19
C HIS A 130 -6.30 -6.60 11.68
N GLN A 131 -7.60 -6.81 11.93
CA GLN A 131 -8.35 -8.00 11.45
C GLN A 131 -7.64 -9.35 11.68
N PRO A 132 -7.56 -9.86 12.93
CA PRO A 132 -7.01 -11.17 13.20
C PRO A 132 -7.88 -12.27 12.58
N ASP A 133 -7.28 -13.23 11.89
CA ASP A 133 -7.91 -14.45 11.39
C ASP A 133 -7.48 -15.67 12.24
N PRO A 134 -8.37 -16.17 13.12
CA PRO A 134 -8.07 -17.31 13.98
C PRO A 134 -7.88 -18.64 13.23
N ALA A 135 -8.36 -18.77 11.99
CA ALA A 135 -8.27 -20.02 11.23
C ALA A 135 -6.84 -20.28 10.74
N ILE A 136 -6.13 -19.21 10.40
CA ILE A 136 -4.73 -19.22 9.94
C ILE A 136 -3.75 -18.72 11.01
N GLY A 137 -4.25 -18.05 12.05
CA GLY A 137 -3.43 -17.57 13.16
C GLY A 137 -2.57 -16.35 12.80
N VAL A 138 -2.99 -15.58 11.79
CA VAL A 138 -2.30 -14.36 11.31
C VAL A 138 -3.28 -13.19 11.28
N HIS A 139 -2.74 -11.97 11.13
CA HIS A 139 -3.54 -10.78 10.88
C HIS A 139 -3.60 -10.53 9.37
N LEU A 140 -4.77 -10.13 8.87
CA LEU A 140 -5.00 -9.99 7.43
C LEU A 140 -4.43 -8.69 6.86
N MET A 141 -4.41 -7.62 7.66
CA MET A 141 -4.02 -6.28 7.20
C MET A 141 -3.54 -5.43 8.37
N ASP A 142 -2.78 -4.37 8.10
CA ASP A 142 -2.40 -3.38 9.11
C ASP A 142 -3.48 -2.30 9.30
N ARG A 143 -3.53 -1.73 10.50
CA ARG A 143 -4.54 -0.74 10.91
C ARG A 143 -4.46 0.52 10.04
N TYR A 144 -3.25 0.94 9.67
CA TYR A 144 -3.03 2.07 8.80
C TYR A 144 -3.57 1.80 7.40
N THR A 145 -3.16 0.70 6.77
CA THR A 145 -3.68 0.27 5.46
C THR A 145 -5.22 0.18 5.47
N PHE A 146 -5.85 -0.36 6.53
CA PHE A 146 -7.31 -0.42 6.66
C PHE A 146 -7.96 0.96 6.49
N TYR A 147 -7.53 1.96 7.27
CA TYR A 147 -8.14 3.28 7.25
C TYR A 147 -7.79 4.09 6.00
N VAL A 148 -6.59 3.90 5.44
CA VAL A 148 -6.21 4.52 4.15
C VAL A 148 -7.10 3.98 3.04
N LEU A 149 -7.36 2.67 3.00
CA LEU A 149 -8.24 2.08 2.00
C LEU A 149 -9.68 2.57 2.14
N GLU A 150 -10.22 2.55 3.36
CA GLU A 150 -11.56 3.08 3.64
C GLU A 150 -11.70 4.54 3.17
N PHE A 151 -10.69 5.37 3.43
CA PHE A 151 -10.67 6.76 2.96
C PHE A 151 -10.59 6.87 1.44
N LEU A 152 -9.72 6.12 0.78
CA LEU A 152 -9.56 6.16 -0.68
C LEU A 152 -10.82 5.66 -1.40
N GLU A 153 -11.56 4.70 -0.84
CA GLU A 153 -12.84 4.23 -1.38
C GLU A 153 -13.96 5.28 -1.30
N GLU A 154 -13.98 6.10 -0.24
CA GLU A 154 -15.00 7.14 -0.07
C GLU A 154 -14.74 8.40 -0.94
N ILE A 155 -13.49 8.62 -1.35
CA ILE A 155 -13.13 9.73 -2.21
C ILE A 155 -13.73 9.54 -3.60
N ASN A 156 -14.36 10.60 -4.10
CA ASN A 156 -14.79 10.70 -5.48
C ASN A 156 -14.57 12.14 -5.98
N PRO A 157 -14.63 12.41 -7.29
CA PRO A 157 -14.38 13.75 -7.83
C PRO A 157 -15.29 14.87 -7.29
N ALA A 158 -16.43 14.53 -6.67
CA ALA A 158 -17.34 15.49 -6.05
C ALA A 158 -17.10 15.67 -4.53
N SER A 159 -16.18 14.90 -3.94
CA SER A 159 -15.81 15.01 -2.54
C SER A 159 -15.11 16.33 -2.24
N GLN A 160 -15.32 16.86 -1.03
CA GLN A 160 -14.60 18.03 -0.52
C GLN A 160 -13.32 17.65 0.26
N THR A 161 -13.02 16.35 0.35
CA THR A 161 -11.83 15.83 1.00
C THR A 161 -10.57 16.28 0.27
N ASN A 162 -9.54 16.61 1.03
CA ASN A 162 -8.26 17.09 0.53
C ASN A 162 -7.10 16.29 1.14
N MET A 163 -5.88 16.60 0.72
CA MET A 163 -4.69 15.88 1.16
C MET A 163 -4.43 15.98 2.67
N ASN A 164 -4.88 17.04 3.36
CA ASN A 164 -4.76 17.11 4.82
C ASN A 164 -5.66 16.10 5.52
N ASP A 165 -6.79 15.73 4.91
CA ASP A 165 -7.68 14.72 5.46
C ASP A 165 -7.01 13.33 5.36
N LEU A 166 -6.29 13.05 4.26
CA LEU A 166 -5.47 11.84 4.14
C LEU A 166 -4.35 11.81 5.21
N VAL A 167 -3.65 12.94 5.40
CA VAL A 167 -2.58 13.04 6.41
C VAL A 167 -3.11 12.81 7.83
N SER A 168 -4.36 13.20 8.10
CA SER A 168 -4.97 13.01 9.43
C SER A 168 -5.14 11.54 9.83
N ILE A 169 -5.22 10.63 8.85
CA ILE A 169 -5.29 9.17 9.09
C ILE A 169 -3.98 8.66 9.69
N CYS A 170 -2.85 9.28 9.34
CA CYS A 170 -1.53 8.91 9.87
C CYS A 170 -1.35 9.27 11.36
N LEU A 171 -2.32 9.95 11.99
CA LEU A 171 -2.27 10.40 13.39
C LEU A 171 -3.13 9.55 14.34
N ILE A 172 -3.68 8.42 13.86
CA ILE A 172 -4.67 7.56 14.57
C ILE A 172 -4.06 6.22 14.98
#